data_AF-A0A818MG48-F1
#
_entry.id   AF-A0A818MG48-F1
#
_cell.length_a   1.000
_cell.length_b   1.000
_cell.length_c   1.000
_cell.angle_alpha   90.00
_cell.angle_beta   90.00
_cell.angle_gamma   90.00
#
_symmetry.space_group_name_H-M   'P 1'
#
loop_
_entity.id
_entity.type
_entity.pdbx_description
1 polymer ?
#
loop_
_entity_poly.entity_id
_entity_poly.type
_entity_poly.pdbx_seq_one_letter_code
_entity_poly.pdbx_strand_id
1 'polypeptide(L)'
;QDSFQKLRWTVRDEQGNTPLHLAAAYGSIRTLHYLIENELADPHIRSYNGFQPIHYAASSGHTNCVKLLLTIAPDTVNEQTNTLLTPIYLACQYGSIDTIKILCSHGANFKLRDENGLNCLHAG
;
A
#
# COMPACT_ATOMS: atom_id res chain seq x y z
N GLN A 1 -24.42 -0.09 16.68
CA GLN A 1 -23.49 -1.20 17.01
C GLN A 1 -22.21 -1.12 16.17
N ASP A 2 -22.22 -0.39 15.06
CA ASP A 2 -21.07 -0.25 14.13
C ASP A 2 -19.89 0.57 14.65
N SER A 3 -20.12 1.49 15.60
CA SER A 3 -19.07 2.34 16.17
C SER A 3 -17.97 1.55 16.91
N PHE A 4 -18.34 0.46 17.59
CA PHE A 4 -17.37 -0.39 18.31
C PHE A 4 -16.51 -1.24 17.37
N GLN A 5 -17.06 -1.72 16.25
CA GLN A 5 -16.29 -2.44 15.25
C GLN A 5 -15.34 -1.50 14.52
N LYS A 6 -15.81 -0.32 14.11
CA LYS A 6 -14.97 0.70 13.47
C LYS A 6 -13.77 1.08 14.36
N LEU A 7 -13.99 1.25 15.67
CA LEU A 7 -12.92 1.56 16.62
C LEU A 7 -11.83 0.47 16.69
N ARG A 8 -12.21 -0.81 16.55
CA ARG A 8 -11.27 -1.94 16.59
C ARG A 8 -10.35 -1.97 15.35
N TRP A 9 -10.88 -1.62 14.18
CA TRP A 9 -10.11 -1.65 12.93
C TRP A 9 -9.24 -0.41 12.71
N THR A 10 -9.43 0.63 13.54
CA THR A 10 -8.56 1.82 13.58
C THR A 10 -7.40 1.71 14.58
N VAL A 11 -7.31 0.61 15.33
CA VAL A 11 -6.20 0.37 16.27
C VAL A 11 -4.89 0.34 15.50
N ARG A 12 -3.86 0.97 16.07
CA ARG A 12 -2.52 1.06 15.49
C ARG A 12 -1.52 0.29 16.34
N ASP A 13 -0.59 -0.40 15.69
CA ASP A 13 0.59 -0.96 16.35
C ASP A 13 1.64 0.13 16.65
N GLU A 14 2.81 -0.28 17.17
CA GLU A 14 3.92 0.61 17.51
C GLU A 14 4.48 1.39 16.31
N GLN A 15 4.24 0.91 15.08
CA GLN A 15 4.68 1.53 13.82
C GLN A 15 3.55 2.35 13.18
N GLY A 16 2.38 2.43 13.81
CA GLY A 16 1.23 3.15 13.30
C GLY A 16 0.39 2.35 12.32
N ASN A 17 0.67 1.05 12.15
CA ASN A 17 -0.04 0.19 11.22
C ASN A 17 -1.40 -0.21 11.78
N THR A 18 -2.42 -0.02 10.96
CA THR A 18 -3.77 -0.55 11.20
C THR A 18 -3.89 -1.99 10.67
N PRO A 19 -4.92 -2.74 11.09
CA PRO A 19 -5.27 -4.03 10.49
C PRO A 19 -5.34 -4.04 8.96
N LEU A 20 -5.67 -2.91 8.32
CA LEU A 20 -5.67 -2.79 6.86
C LEU A 20 -4.25 -2.85 6.26
N HIS A 21 -3.27 -2.20 6.90
CA HIS A 21 -1.87 -2.30 6.50
C HIS A 21 -1.37 -3.74 6.63
N LEU A 22 -1.68 -4.40 7.75
CA LEU A 22 -1.28 -5.78 7.98
C LEU A 22 -1.95 -6.73 6.98
N ALA A 23 -3.24 -6.55 6.67
CA ALA A 23 -3.92 -7.33 5.65
C ALA A 23 -3.26 -7.18 4.27
N ALA A 24 -2.82 -5.96 3.92
CA ALA A 24 -2.07 -5.71 2.70
C ALA A 24 -0.68 -6.35 2.71
N ALA A 25 0.04 -6.25 3.83
CA ALA A 25 1.39 -6.81 4.01
C ALA A 25 1.42 -8.34 3.96
N TYR A 26 0.38 -9.00 4.50
CA TYR A 26 0.27 -10.47 4.51
C TYR A 26 -0.53 -11.03 3.33
N GLY A 27 -0.99 -10.19 2.40
CA GLY A 27 -1.73 -10.63 1.22
C GLY A 27 -3.14 -11.18 1.52
N SER A 28 -3.70 -10.84 2.68
CA SER A 28 -5.05 -11.26 3.07
C SER A 28 -6.10 -10.43 2.34
N ILE A 29 -6.32 -10.76 1.06
CA ILE A 29 -7.29 -10.06 0.22
C ILE A 29 -8.70 -10.08 0.81
N ARG A 30 -9.10 -11.18 1.47
CA ARG A 30 -10.44 -11.30 2.06
C ARG A 30 -10.62 -10.32 3.22
N THR A 31 -9.61 -10.19 4.09
CA THR A 31 -9.64 -9.19 5.17
C THR A 31 -9.60 -7.79 4.59
N LEU A 32 -8.73 -7.54 3.60
CA LEU A 32 -8.60 -6.23 2.97
C LEU A 32 -9.90 -5.78 2.30
N HIS A 33 -10.53 -6.65 1.53
CA HIS A 33 -11.84 -6.41 0.90
C HIS A 33 -12.91 -6.13 1.93
N TYR A 34 -13.02 -6.98 2.96
CA TYR A 34 -14.02 -6.82 4.01
C TYR A 34 -13.89 -5.48 4.74
N LEU A 35 -12.66 -5.05 5.05
CA LEU A 35 -12.42 -3.80 5.77
C LEU A 35 -12.79 -2.56 4.95
N ILE A 36 -12.53 -2.59 3.64
CA ILE A 36 -12.81 -1.44 2.77
C ILE A 36 -14.30 -1.40 2.38
N GLU A 37 -14.87 -2.54 1.98
CA GLU A 37 -16.28 -2.64 1.56
C GLU A 37 -17.27 -2.27 2.67
N ASN A 38 -16.92 -2.57 3.93
CA ASN A 38 -17.75 -2.21 5.09
C ASN A 38 -17.37 -0.84 5.68
N GLU A 39 -16.56 -0.03 5.00
CA GLU A 39 -16.14 1.31 5.44
C GLU A 39 -15.51 1.32 6.86
N LEU A 40 -14.87 0.20 7.22
CA LEU A 40 -14.23 -0.01 8.53
C LEU A 40 -12.81 0.55 8.57
N ALA A 41 -12.19 0.75 7.40
CA ALA A 41 -10.86 1.32 7.27
C ALA A 41 -10.75 2.22 6.02
N ASP A 42 -9.95 3.28 6.14
CA ASP A 42 -9.61 4.17 5.02
C ASP A 42 -8.43 3.58 4.23
N PRO A 43 -8.53 3.36 2.90
CA PRO A 43 -7.41 2.88 2.09
C PRO A 43 -6.22 3.86 2.01
N HIS A 44 -6.40 5.14 2.33
CA HIS A 44 -5.34 6.16 2.34
C HIS A 44 -4.65 6.30 3.70
N ILE A 45 -5.06 5.48 4.69
CA ILE A 45 -4.52 5.54 6.04
C ILE A 45 -3.00 5.41 6.00
N ARG A 46 -2.30 6.27 6.74
CA ARG A 46 -0.84 6.29 6.81
C ARG A 46 -0.34 5.74 8.15
N SER A 47 0.66 4.87 8.09
CA SER A 47 1.51 4.49 9.22
C SER A 47 2.38 5.68 9.67
N TYR A 48 3.13 5.55 10.77
CA TYR A 48 3.97 6.64 11.25
C TYR A 48 5.10 7.01 10.27
N ASN A 49 5.53 6.06 9.43
CA ASN A 49 6.51 6.27 8.38
C ASN A 49 5.88 6.74 7.05
N GLY A 50 4.59 7.06 7.05
CA GLY A 50 3.87 7.52 5.86
C GLY A 50 3.47 6.41 4.90
N PHE A 51 3.63 5.14 5.28
CA PHE A 51 3.24 4.02 4.43
C PHE A 51 1.71 3.89 4.43
N GLN A 52 1.14 3.80 3.24
CA GLN A 52 -0.25 3.36 3.03
C GLN A 52 -0.31 1.85 2.80
N PRO A 53 -1.49 1.20 2.94
CA PRO A 53 -1.66 -0.23 2.66
C PRO A 53 -1.08 -0.68 1.30
N ILE A 54 -1.19 0.14 0.25
CA ILE A 54 -0.65 -0.21 -1.07
C ILE A 54 0.86 -0.37 -1.08
N HIS A 55 1.60 0.39 -0.25
CA HIS A 55 3.04 0.28 -0.13
C HIS A 55 3.44 -1.10 0.40
N TYR A 56 2.73 -1.59 1.42
CA TYR A 56 2.95 -2.92 1.99
C TYR A 56 2.56 -4.05 1.04
N ALA A 57 1.43 -3.91 0.32
CA ALA A 57 1.05 -4.88 -0.71
C ALA A 57 2.09 -4.92 -1.84
N ALA A 58 2.62 -3.76 -2.23
CA ALA A 58 3.60 -3.66 -3.30
C ALA A 58 4.98 -4.20 -2.89
N SER A 59 5.46 -3.88 -1.68
CA SER A 59 6.72 -4.40 -1.15
C SER A 59 6.70 -5.92 -0.99
N SER A 60 5.54 -6.48 -0.63
CA SER A 60 5.36 -7.91 -0.40
C SER A 60 4.98 -8.67 -1.68
N GLY A 61 4.81 -7.97 -2.81
CA GLY A 61 4.46 -8.56 -4.09
C GLY A 61 3.04 -9.15 -4.18
N HIS A 62 2.12 -8.71 -3.32
CA HIS A 62 0.76 -9.21 -3.25
C HIS A 62 -0.13 -8.55 -4.31
N THR A 63 0.06 -8.99 -5.56
CA THR A 63 -0.59 -8.43 -6.77
C THR A 63 -2.11 -8.29 -6.67
N ASN A 64 -2.80 -9.25 -6.05
CA ASN A 64 -4.25 -9.18 -5.87
C ASN A 64 -4.68 -8.06 -4.91
N CYS A 65 -3.93 -7.86 -3.81
CA CYS A 65 -4.15 -6.74 -2.90
C CYS A 65 -3.85 -5.40 -3.58
N VAL A 66 -2.77 -5.33 -4.38
CA VAL A 66 -2.43 -4.13 -5.16
C VAL A 66 -3.55 -3.77 -6.14
N LYS A 67 -4.06 -4.74 -6.92
CA LYS A 67 -5.19 -4.52 -7.84
C LYS A 67 -6.44 -4.02 -7.12
N LEU A 68 -6.79 -4.65 -6.00
CA LEU A 68 -7.96 -4.25 -5.22
C LEU A 68 -7.81 -2.82 -4.69
N LEU A 69 -6.66 -2.47 -4.11
CA LEU A 69 -6.38 -1.13 -3.61
C LEU A 69 -6.42 -0.09 -4.73
N LEU A 70 -5.84 -0.38 -5.90
CA LEU A 70 -5.88 0.52 -7.06
C LEU A 70 -7.28 0.67 -7.68
N THR A 71 -8.15 -0.33 -7.49
CA THR A 71 -9.54 -0.25 -7.96
C THR A 71 -10.37 0.68 -7.09
N ILE A 72 -10.09 0.69 -5.78
CA ILE A 72 -10.85 1.46 -4.78
C ILE A 72 -10.26 2.86 -4.58
N ALA A 73 -8.92 2.96 -4.62
CA ALA A 73 -8.15 4.18 -4.36
C ALA A 73 -7.04 4.33 -5.44
N PRO A 74 -7.41 4.65 -6.69
CA PRO A 74 -6.47 4.71 -7.82
C PRO A 74 -5.41 5.81 -7.68
N ASP A 75 -5.69 6.86 -6.92
CA ASP A 75 -4.77 7.96 -6.62
C ASP A 75 -3.58 7.53 -5.76
N THR A 76 -3.67 6.39 -5.05
CA THR A 76 -2.59 5.86 -4.21
C THR A 76 -1.38 5.33 -4.98
N VAL A 77 -1.50 5.18 -6.32
CA VAL A 77 -0.48 4.56 -7.19
C VAL A 77 0.88 5.27 -7.17
N ASN A 78 0.90 6.57 -6.91
CA ASN A 78 2.09 7.42 -6.90
C ASN A 78 2.34 8.10 -5.54
N GLU A 79 1.59 7.71 -4.52
CA GLU A 79 1.76 8.26 -3.18
C GLU A 79 3.15 7.95 -2.64
N GLN A 80 3.68 8.88 -1.84
CA GLN A 80 5.03 8.80 -1.31
C GLN A 80 4.99 8.61 0.21
N THR A 81 5.87 7.73 0.71
CA THR A 81 6.17 7.62 2.14
C THR A 81 6.95 8.85 2.65
N ASN A 82 7.27 8.90 3.94
CA ASN A 82 8.10 9.96 4.51
C ASN A 82 9.52 10.01 3.89
N THR A 83 10.00 8.88 3.36
CA THR A 83 11.31 8.76 2.68
C THR A 83 11.17 8.85 1.15
N LEU A 84 10.05 9.38 0.67
CA LEU A 84 9.73 9.59 -0.75
C LEU A 84 9.60 8.31 -1.58
N LEU A 85 9.44 7.15 -0.93
CA LEU A 85 9.28 5.87 -1.61
C LEU A 85 7.86 5.73 -2.14
N THR A 86 7.74 5.31 -3.39
CA THR A 86 6.45 5.02 -4.03
C THR A 86 6.16 3.51 -3.99
N PRO A 87 4.91 3.08 -4.21
CA PRO A 87 4.59 1.65 -4.30
C PRO A 87 5.44 0.92 -5.36
N ILE A 88 5.70 1.57 -6.51
CA ILE A 88 6.53 0.99 -7.57
C ILE A 88 8.00 0.90 -7.16
N TYR A 89 8.52 1.85 -6.39
CA TYR A 89 9.87 1.77 -5.84
C TYR A 89 10.03 0.51 -4.99
N LEU A 90 9.09 0.26 -4.08
CA LEU A 90 9.10 -0.92 -3.22
C LEU A 90 8.97 -2.21 -4.05
N ALA A 91 8.07 -2.24 -5.03
CA ALA A 91 7.94 -3.40 -5.91
C ALA A 91 9.25 -3.72 -6.68
N CYS A 92 9.99 -2.71 -7.11
CA CYS A 92 11.32 -2.87 -7.72
C CYS A 92 12.35 -3.37 -6.71
N GLN A 93 12.41 -2.76 -5.52
CA GLN A 93 13.36 -3.13 -4.46
C GLN A 93 13.27 -4.60 -4.07
N TYR A 94 12.05 -5.14 -4.03
CA TYR A 94 11.80 -6.54 -3.67
C TYR A 94 11.64 -7.46 -4.90
N GLY A 95 11.89 -6.96 -6.11
CA GLY A 95 11.93 -7.77 -7.34
C GLY A 95 10.58 -8.32 -7.82
N SER A 96 9.45 -7.71 -7.44
CA SER A 96 8.11 -8.20 -7.80
C SER A 96 7.68 -7.72 -9.20
N ILE A 97 8.14 -8.42 -10.25
CA ILE A 97 7.89 -8.08 -11.66
C ILE A 97 6.39 -7.92 -11.97
N ASP A 98 5.55 -8.83 -11.47
CA ASP A 98 4.10 -8.77 -11.74
C ASP A 98 3.45 -7.56 -11.08
N THR A 99 3.89 -7.19 -9.88
CA THR A 99 3.43 -5.98 -9.19
C THR A 99 3.86 -4.72 -9.92
N ILE A 100 5.10 -4.67 -10.41
CA ILE A 100 5.60 -3.56 -11.24
C ILE A 100 4.73 -3.39 -12.49
N LYS A 101 4.41 -4.49 -13.20
CA LYS A 101 3.53 -4.44 -14.38
C LYS A 101 2.15 -3.87 -14.06
N ILE A 102 1.55 -4.30 -12.95
CA ILE A 102 0.24 -3.82 -12.50
C ILE A 102 0.30 -2.33 -12.15
N LEU A 103 1.31 -1.89 -11.41
CA LEU A 103 1.47 -0.48 -11.04
C LEU A 103 1.67 0.38 -12.30
N CYS A 104 2.52 -0.05 -13.24
CA CYS A 104 2.71 0.62 -14.52
C CYS A 104 1.40 0.72 -15.33
N SER A 105 0.58 -0.34 -15.35
CA SER A 105 -0.70 -0.31 -16.07
C SER A 105 -1.72 0.66 -15.45
N HIS A 106 -1.52 1.05 -14.19
CA HIS A 106 -2.35 2.02 -13.48
C HIS A 106 -1.70 3.41 -13.39
N GLY A 107 -0.64 3.69 -14.15
CA GLY A 107 -0.04 5.01 -14.23
C GLY A 107 1.03 5.31 -13.18
N ALA A 108 1.67 4.28 -12.62
CA ALA A 108 2.81 4.48 -11.72
C ALA A 108 3.98 5.19 -12.41
N ASN A 109 4.50 6.22 -11.76
CA ASN A 109 5.61 7.03 -12.22
C ASN A 109 6.94 6.50 -11.65
N PHE A 110 7.59 5.64 -12.44
CA PHE A 110 8.92 5.10 -12.13
C PHE A 110 10.05 6.14 -12.13
N LYS A 111 9.80 7.39 -12.55
CA LYS A 111 10.80 8.47 -12.54
C LYS A 111 10.88 9.21 -11.21
N LEU A 112 9.92 9.00 -10.31
CA LEU A 112 9.95 9.57 -8.97
C LEU A 112 11.19 9.07 -8.23
N ARG A 113 11.80 9.98 -7.47
CA ARG A 113 13.05 9.74 -6.75
C ARG A 113 12.79 9.70 -5.26
N ASP A 114 13.51 8.81 -4.57
CA ASP A 114 13.56 8.75 -3.12
C ASP A 114 14.38 9.92 -2.53
N GLU A 115 14.55 9.92 -1.21
CA GLU A 115 15.38 10.89 -0.48
C GLU A 115 16.86 10.90 -0.92
N ASN A 116 17.36 9.82 -1.50
CA ASN A 116 18.73 9.69 -2.01
C ASN A 116 18.85 10.09 -3.49
N GLY A 117 17.76 10.54 -4.12
CA GLY A 117 17.73 10.89 -5.53
C GLY A 117 17.69 9.67 -6.48
N LEU A 118 17.47 8.47 -5.95
CA LEU A 118 17.37 7.20 -6.67
C LEU A 118 15.93 6.96 -7.11
N ASN A 119 15.75 6.45 -8.32
CA ASN A 119 14.44 6.01 -8.81
C ASN A 119 14.27 4.49 -8.67
N CYS A 120 13.09 3.95 -8.95
CA CYS A 120 12.81 2.53 -8.75
C CYS A 120 13.71 1.59 -9.58
N LEU A 121 14.26 2.05 -10.70
CA LEU A 121 15.17 1.26 -11.53
C LEU A 121 16.55 1.06 -10.88
N HIS A 122 16.93 1.92 -9.93
CA HIS A 122 18.16 1.76 -9.15
C HIS A 122 17.98 0.79 -7.97
N ALA A 123 16.74 0.44 -7.62
CA ALA A 123 16.44 -0.39 -6.46
C ALA A 123 16.48 -1.90 -6.75
N GLY A 124 16.42 -2.31 -8.02
CA GLY A 124 16.37 -3.71 -8.46
C GLY A 124 17.72 -4.28 -8.92
#